data_AF-A0A7C1KKZ6-F1
#
_entry.id   AF-A0A7C1KKZ6-F1
#
_cell.length_a   1.000
_cell.length_b   1.000
_cell.length_c   1.000
_cell.angle_alpha   90.00
_cell.angle_beta   90.00
_cell.angle_gamma   90.00
#
_symmetry.space_group_name_H-M   'P 1'
#
loop_
_entity.id
_entity.type
_entity.pdbx_description
1 polymer ?
#
loop_
_entity_poly.entity_id
_entity_poly.type
_entity_poly.pdbx_seq_one_letter_code
_entity_poly.pdbx_strand_id
1 'polypeptide(L)' 'MTNKPQRKPAHDLSVRLGNKKGLKGKLQRIAGKNDLSLNKLLILIIEEFVRAYEKGKKPSRELK' A
#
# COMPACT_ATOMS: atom_id res chain seq x y z
N MET A 1 -14.30 -12.80 -34.11
CA MET A 1 -13.97 -13.04 -32.70
C MET A 1 -13.02 -11.92 -32.24
N THR A 2 -13.51 -11.00 -31.42
CA THR A 2 -12.71 -9.87 -30.91
C THR A 2 -11.82 -10.36 -29.77
N ASN A 3 -10.52 -10.46 -30.02
CA ASN A 3 -9.51 -10.74 -29.00
C ASN A 3 -9.50 -9.59 -27.99
N LYS A 4 -10.21 -9.74 -26.87
CA LYS A 4 -10.05 -8.86 -25.71
C LYS A 4 -8.64 -9.07 -25.17
N PRO A 5 -7.84 -8.00 -24.95
CA PRO A 5 -6.50 -8.14 -24.41
C PRO A 5 -6.59 -8.83 -23.04
N GLN A 6 -5.95 -9.99 -22.95
CA GLN A 6 -5.78 -10.72 -21.71
C GLN A 6 -5.04 -9.80 -20.75
N ARG A 7 -5.72 -9.31 -19.70
CA ARG A 7 -5.12 -8.43 -18.70
C ARG A 7 -3.96 -9.20 -18.08
N LYS A 8 -2.73 -8.82 -18.43
CA LYS A 8 -1.54 -9.33 -17.77
C LYS A 8 -1.69 -9.03 -16.27
N PRO A 9 -1.39 -9.98 -15.36
CA PRO A 9 -1.39 -9.69 -13.94
C PRO A 9 -0.54 -8.44 -13.71
N ALA A 10 -1.04 -7.50 -12.90
CA ALA A 10 -0.26 -6.33 -12.53
C ALA A 10 1.07 -6.83 -11.99
N HIS A 11 2.18 -6.45 -12.63
CA HIS A 11 3.50 -6.88 -12.19
C HIS A 11 3.66 -6.56 -10.70
N ASP A 12 4.13 -7.52 -9.92
CA ASP A 12 4.39 -7.33 -8.50
C ASP A 12 5.33 -6.13 -8.34
N LEU A 13 4.79 -5.02 -7.82
CA LEU A 13 5.55 -3.80 -7.60
C LEU A 13 6.41 -4.01 -6.36
N SER A 14 7.73 -4.07 -6.53
CA SER A 14 8.65 -4.13 -5.40
C SER A 14 8.81 -2.75 -4.75
N VAL A 15 8.27 -2.57 -3.55
CA VAL A 15 8.34 -1.30 -2.81
C VAL A 15 9.37 -1.40 -1.68
N ARG A 16 10.28 -0.43 -1.59
CA ARG A 16 11.18 -0.30 -0.44
C ARG A 16 10.47 0.49 0.65
N LEU A 17 10.33 -0.11 1.83
CA LEU A 17 9.90 0.61 3.02
C LEU A 17 10.97 1.63 3.41
N GLY A 18 10.54 2.84 3.79
CA GLY A 18 11.44 3.90 4.22
C GLY A 18 12.32 3.48 5.41
N ASN A 19 13.49 4.08 5.51
CA ASN A 19 14.50 3.75 6.51
C ASN A 19 14.18 4.33 7.91
N LYS A 20 13.00 3.99 8.45
CA LYS A 20 12.65 4.24 9.85
C LYS A 20 12.89 2.96 10.65
N LYS A 21 13.79 3.02 11.63
CA LYS A 21 14.10 1.90 12.53
C LYS A 21 12.79 1.26 13.05
N GLY A 22 12.64 -0.03 12.82
CA GLY A 22 11.51 -0.83 13.29
C GLY A 22 10.18 -0.66 12.54
N LEU A 23 10.11 0.10 11.44
CA LEU A 23 8.86 0.27 10.68
C LEU A 23 8.31 -1.07 10.15
N LYS A 24 9.15 -1.88 9.51
CA LYS A 24 8.76 -3.21 9.02
C LYS A 24 8.22 -4.10 10.15
N GLY A 25 8.90 -4.15 11.29
CA GLY A 25 8.47 -4.95 12.45
C GLY A 25 7.18 -4.44 13.09
N LYS A 26 6.91 -3.13 13.05
CA LYS A 26 5.61 -2.57 13.47
C LYS A 26 4.49 -3.00 12.52
N LEU A 27 4.71 -2.89 11.21
CA LEU A 27 3.73 -3.30 10.20
C LEU A 27 3.44 -4.80 10.26
N GLN A 28 4.47 -5.63 10.46
CA GLN A 28 4.31 -7.08 10.66
C GLN A 28 3.45 -7.40 11.88
N ARG A 29 3.67 -6.71 13.02
CA ARG A 29 2.85 -6.89 14.22
C ARG A 29 1.40 -6.46 13.99
N ILE A 30 1.16 -5.35 13.30
CA ILE A 30 -0.19 -4.91 12.96
C ILE A 30 -0.88 -5.93 12.05
N ALA A 31 -0.18 -6.42 11.03
CA ALA A 31 -0.70 -7.43 10.10
C ALA A 31 -1.10 -8.71 10.86
N GLY A 32 -0.22 -9.21 11.73
CA GLY A 32 -0.49 -10.41 12.55
C GLY A 32 -1.66 -10.24 13.53
N LYS A 33 -1.88 -9.04 14.09
CA LYS A 33 -3.05 -8.77 14.95
C LYS A 33 -4.39 -8.79 14.21
N ASN A 34 -4.37 -8.68 12.87
CA ASN A 34 -5.56 -8.61 12.03
C ASN A 34 -5.70 -9.84 11.12
N ASP A 35 -4.92 -10.91 11.35
CA ASP A 35 -4.86 -12.10 10.49
C ASP A 35 -4.60 -11.79 9.01
N LEU A 36 -3.80 -10.74 8.76
CA LEU A 36 -3.41 -10.32 7.41
C LEU A 36 -1.93 -10.65 7.13
N SER A 37 -1.63 -10.91 5.87
CA SER A 37 -0.25 -10.88 5.39
C SER A 37 0.27 -9.43 5.35
N LEU A 38 1.59 -9.25 5.50
CA LEU A 38 2.22 -7.94 5.36
C LEU A 38 1.91 -7.32 3.98
N ASN A 39 1.88 -8.13 2.92
CA ASN A 39 1.54 -7.66 1.58
C ASN A 39 0.10 -7.11 1.52
N LYS A 40 -0.86 -7.84 2.08
CA LYS A 40 -2.27 -7.40 2.10
C LYS A 40 -2.44 -6.11 2.88
N LEU A 41 -1.75 -5.97 4.02
CA LEU A 41 -1.75 -4.73 4.79
C LEU A 41 -1.18 -3.54 3.98
N LEU A 42 -0.08 -3.75 3.24
CA LEU A 42 0.51 -2.70 2.41
C LEU A 42 -0.42 -2.24 1.28
N ILE A 43 -1.12 -3.17 0.64
CA ILE A 43 -2.13 -2.85 -0.38
C ILE A 43 -3.22 -1.95 0.22
N LEU A 44 -3.76 -2.30 1.38
CA LEU A 44 -4.79 -1.50 2.07
C LEU A 44 -4.30 -0.09 2.42
N ILE A 45 -3.05 0.04 2.87
CA ILE A 45 -2.44 1.35 3.16
C ILE A 45 -2.37 2.21 1.89
N ILE A 46 -1.98 1.62 0.75
CA ILE A 46 -1.90 2.33 -0.53
C ILE A 46 -3.30 2.72 -1.01
N GLU A 47 -4.28 1.81 -0.94
CA GLU A 47 -5.67 2.07 -1.31
C GLU A 47 -6.26 3.24 -0.52
N GLU A 48 -6.04 3.26 0.80
CA GLU A 48 -6.52 4.34 1.65
C GLU A 48 -5.78 5.66 1.39
N PHE A 49 -4.48 5.61 1.10
CA PHE A 49 -3.71 6.80 0.70
C PHE A 49 -4.23 7.41 -0.60
N VAL A 50 -4.45 6.59 -1.63
CA VAL A 50 -5.00 7.05 -2.92
C VAL A 50 -6.41 7.62 -2.73
N ARG A 51 -7.27 6.92 -1.98
CA ARG A 51 -8.62 7.39 -1.65
C ARG A 51 -8.62 8.73 -0.93
N ALA A 52 -7.70 8.93 0.03
CA ALA A 52 -7.57 10.21 0.73
C ALA A 52 -7.13 11.34 -0.21
N TYR A 53 -6.21 11.04 -1.14
CA TYR A 53 -5.73 11.99 -2.14
C TYR A 53 -6.83 12.39 -3.13
N GLU A 54 -7.60 11.43 -3.65
CA GLU A 54 -8.73 11.67 -4.56
C GLU A 54 -9.86 12.46 -3.90
N LYS A 55 -10.07 12.30 -2.59
CA LYS A 55 -11.05 13.07 -1.81
C LYS A 55 -10.59 14.50 -1.48
N GLY A 56 -9.48 14.97 -2.05
CA GLY A 56 -8.97 16.33 -1.85
C GLY A 56 -8.35 16.59 -0.47
N LYS A 57 -8.22 15.55 0.37
CA LYS A 57 -7.47 15.66 1.63
C LYS A 57 -5.99 15.46 1.33
N LYS A 58 -5.32 16.52 0.85
CA LYS A 58 -3.84 16.54 0.81
C LYS A 58 -3.35 16.25 2.23
N PRO A 59 -2.49 15.25 2.47
CA PRO A 59 -1.87 15.07 3.77
C PRO A 59 -1.04 16.33 4.04
N SER A 60 -1.43 17.11 5.07
CA SER A 60 -0.72 18.32 5.48
C SER A 60 0.73 17.99 5.77
N ARG A 61 1.60 18.26 4.79
CA ARG A 61 3.01 18.51 5.04
C ARG A 61 3.10 19.93 5.60
N GLU A 62 3.01 20.05 6.93
CA GLU A 62 3.97 20.91 7.60
C GLU A 62 5.14 20.01 8.01
N LEU A 63 6.01 19.75 7.02
CA LEU A 63 7.41 19.46 7.30
C LEU A 63 8.03 20.85 7.57
N LYS A 64 8.16 21.21 8.85
CA LYS A 64 9.16 22.19 9.27
C LYS A 64 10.51 21.51 9.36
#